data_AF-A0AA95I2U9-F1
#
_entry.id   AF-A0AA95I2U9-F1
#
_cell.length_a   1.000
_cell.length_b   1.000
_cell.length_c   1.000
_cell.angle_alpha   90.00
_cell.angle_beta   90.00
_cell.angle_gamma   90.00
#
_symmetry.space_group_name_H-M   'P 1'
#
loop_
_entity.id
_entity.type
_entity.pdbx_description
1 polymer ?
#
loop_
_entity_poly.entity_id
_entity_poly.type
_entity_poly.pdbx_seq_one_letter_code
_entity_poly.pdbx_strand_id
1 'polypeptide(L)' 'MPVWFQNQMKRAFYEKNRYQIKLLNQCWFFYRKKQE' A
#
# COMPACT_ATOMS: atom_id res chain seq x y z
N MET A 1 -0.92 -9.21 -1.90
CA MET A 1 -1.51 -7.94 -1.40
C MET A 1 -3.02 -8.11 -1.35
N PRO A 2 -3.65 -8.14 -0.16
CA PRO A 2 -5.08 -8.34 -0.02
C PRO A 2 -5.92 -7.35 -0.83
N VAL A 3 -7.14 -7.72 -1.20
CA VAL A 3 -8.05 -6.87 -2.00
C VAL A 3 -8.28 -5.51 -1.35
N TRP A 4 -8.43 -5.47 -0.02
CA TRP A 4 -8.58 -4.21 0.72
C TRP A 4 -7.37 -3.28 0.55
N PHE A 5 -6.16 -3.83 0.51
CA PHE A 5 -4.93 -3.07 0.37
C PHE A 5 -4.76 -2.55 -1.07
N GLN A 6 -5.15 -3.36 -2.06
CA GLN A 6 -5.18 -2.93 -3.46
C GLN A 6 -6.12 -1.74 -3.69
N ASN A 7 -7.29 -1.74 -3.03
CA ASN A 7 -8.23 -0.63 -3.10
C ASN A 7 -7.66 0.66 -2.50
N GLN A 8 -6.91 0.57 -1.39
CA GLN A 8 -6.21 1.72 -0.79
C GLN A 8 -5.15 2.30 -1.74
N MET A 9 -4.36 1.43 -2.38
CA MET A 9 -3.35 1.84 -3.36
C MET A 9 -3.97 2.50 -4.59
N LYS A 10 -5.07 1.95 -5.12
CA LYS A 10 -5.81 2.55 -6.25
C LYS A 10 -6.29 3.95 -5.92
N ARG A 11 -6.89 4.14 -4.74
CA ARG A 11 -7.37 5.46 -4.30
C ARG A 11 -6.23 6.48 -4.18
N ALA A 12 -5.13 6.11 -3.52
CA ALA A 12 -3.96 6.98 -3.38
C ALA A 12 -3.34 7.34 -4.74
N PHE A 13 -3.39 6.42 -5.71
CA PHE A 13 -2.97 6.69 -7.09
C PHE A 13 -3.88 7.68 -7.82
N TYR A 14 -5.21 7.51 -7.73
CA TYR A 14 -6.17 8.45 -8.33
C TYR A 14 -6.06 9.86 -7.73
N GLU A 15 -5.85 9.95 -6.42
CA GLU A 15 -5.62 11.22 -5.71
C GLU A 15 -4.21 11.80 -5.96
N LYS A 16 -3.36 11.11 -6.73
CA LYS A 16 -1.95 11.46 -6.99
C LYS A 16 -1.14 11.67 -5.69
N ASN A 17 -1.56 11.02 -4.60
CA ASN A 17 -0.94 11.14 -3.29
C ASN A 17 0.30 10.25 -3.19
N ARG A 18 1.43 10.76 -3.70
CA ARG A 18 2.73 10.05 -3.71
C ARG A 18 3.21 9.67 -2.31
N TYR A 19 2.91 10.49 -1.31
CA TYR A 19 3.28 10.23 0.08
C TYR A 19 2.56 8.98 0.61
N GLN A 20 1.23 8.92 0.40
CA GLN A 20 0.43 7.78 0.82
C GLN A 20 0.83 6.50 0.08
N ILE A 21 1.14 6.57 -1.21
CA ILE A 21 1.66 5.41 -1.97
C ILE A 21 2.98 4.91 -1.37
N LYS A 22 3.92 5.81 -1.04
CA LYS A 22 5.20 5.44 -0.42
C LYS A 22 5.00 4.79 0.94
N LEU A 23 4.14 5.36 1.78
CA LEU A 23 3.81 4.82 3.09
C LEU A 23 3.17 3.43 2.98
N LEU A 24 2.16 3.28 2.13
CA LEU A 24 1.50 2.00 1.88
C LEU A 24 2.53 0.96 1.41
N ASN A 25 3.38 1.27 0.44
CA ASN A 25 4.42 0.34 0.00
C ASN A 25 5.36 -0.10 1.13
N GLN A 26 5.74 0.81 2.02
CA GLN A 26 6.54 0.48 3.22
C GLN A 26 5.76 -0.46 4.15
N CYS A 27 4.50 -0.15 4.45
CA CYS A 27 3.63 -1.02 5.26
C CYS A 27 3.48 -2.43 4.65
N TRP A 28 3.30 -2.51 3.33
CA TRP A 28 3.19 -3.78 2.61
C TRP A 28 4.48 -4.59 2.71
N PHE A 29 5.64 -3.94 2.58
CA PHE A 29 6.94 -4.58 2.76
C PHE A 29 7.10 -5.18 4.16
N PHE A 30 6.77 -4.44 5.22
CA PHE A 30 6.81 -4.95 6.59
C PHE A 30 5.81 -6.08 6.83
N TYR A 31 4.59 -5.94 6.31
CA TYR A 31 3.57 -6.97 6.42
C TYR A 31 4.02 -8.29 5.77
N ARG A 32 4.60 -8.21 4.56
CA ARG A 32 5.12 -9.39 3.85
C ARG A 32 6.28 -10.04 4.61
N LYS A 33 7.22 -9.25 5.14
CA LYS A 33 8.37 -9.75 5.92
C LYS A 33 7.96 -10.48 7.21
N LYS A 34 6.82 -10.11 7.81
CA LYS A 34 6.28 -10.78 9.00
C LYS A 34 5.57 -12.11 8.69
N GLN A 35 5.25 -12.35 7.42
CA GLN A 35 4.54 -13.55 6.94
C GLN A 35 5.49 -14.57 6.30
N GLU A 36 6.80 -14.31 6.31
CA GLU A 36 7.89 -15.27 6.03
C GLU A 36 8.40 -15.86 7.35
#